data_AF-A0A1M7B719-F1
#
_entry.id   AF-A0A1M7B719-F1
#
_cell.length_a   1.000
_cell.length_b   1.000
_cell.length_c   1.000
_cell.angle_alpha   90.00
_cell.angle_beta   90.00
_cell.angle_gamma   90.00
#
_symmetry.space_group_name_H-M   'P 1'
#
loop_
_entity.id
_entity.type
_entity.pdbx_description
1 polymer ?
#
loop_
_entity_poly.entity_id
_entity_poly.type
_entity_poly.pdbx_seq_one_letter_code
_entity_poly.pdbx_strand_id
1 'polypeptide(L)'
;MDSEKTTKTCSSTCKAENRSNELACKLTKLELQERKETVHRSLKTRVVEKKELENGYAYRFPGTDELLRELTEFIKTERGML
;
A
#
# COMPACT_ATOMS: atom_id res chain seq x y z
N MET A 1 -21.56 -28.27 -37.06
CA MET A 1 -22.38 -27.60 -36.02
C MET A 1 -21.49 -26.51 -35.46
N ASP A 2 -21.47 -25.39 -36.16
CA ASP A 2 -20.57 -24.27 -35.92
C ASP A 2 -21.17 -23.39 -34.83
N SER A 3 -20.56 -23.41 -33.65
CA SER A 3 -20.91 -22.52 -32.56
C SER A 3 -20.46 -21.11 -32.90
N GLU A 4 -21.42 -20.29 -33.29
CA GLU A 4 -21.28 -18.88 -33.63
C GLU A 4 -20.75 -18.08 -32.42
N LYS A 5 -19.45 -17.79 -32.43
CA LYS A 5 -18.80 -16.96 -31.41
C LYS A 5 -19.18 -15.50 -31.66
N THR A 6 -20.19 -15.01 -30.96
CA THR A 6 -20.64 -13.61 -31.04
C THR A 6 -19.58 -12.70 -30.42
N THR A 7 -18.69 -12.15 -31.25
CA THR A 7 -17.81 -11.04 -30.88
C THR A 7 -18.65 -9.78 -30.75
N LYS A 8 -18.97 -9.40 -29.50
CA LYS A 8 -19.63 -8.12 -29.22
C LYS A 8 -18.64 -6.98 -29.45
N THR A 9 -18.70 -6.38 -30.64
CA THR A 9 -18.00 -5.11 -30.92
C THR A 9 -18.67 -4.00 -30.12
N CYS A 10 -17.87 -3.33 -29.32
CA CYS A 10 -18.32 -2.28 -28.42
C CYS A 10 -18.54 -0.96 -29.20
N SER A 11 -19.73 -0.38 -29.05
CA SER A 11 -20.14 0.92 -29.63
C SER A 11 -19.74 2.10 -28.72
N SER A 12 -19.80 3.34 -29.24
CA SER A 12 -19.44 4.60 -28.54
C SER A 12 -20.26 4.91 -27.28
N THR A 13 -21.23 4.06 -26.93
CA THR A 13 -22.06 4.12 -25.71
C THR A 13 -21.81 2.98 -24.74
N CYS A 14 -20.74 2.19 -24.91
CA CYS A 14 -20.36 1.18 -23.93
C CYS A 14 -19.99 1.81 -22.60
N LYS A 15 -20.74 1.47 -21.56
CA LYS A 15 -20.28 1.61 -20.19
C LYS A 15 -19.87 0.22 -19.70
N ALA A 16 -18.65 0.10 -19.19
CA ALA A 16 -18.24 -1.11 -18.51
C ALA A 16 -19.19 -1.34 -17.33
N GLU A 17 -19.87 -2.49 -17.29
CA GLU A 17 -20.61 -2.91 -16.12
C GLU A 17 -19.61 -3.34 -15.04
N ASN A 18 -18.95 -2.38 -14.39
CA ASN A 18 -18.23 -2.67 -13.16
C ASN A 18 -19.27 -2.90 -12.06
N ARG A 19 -19.69 -4.16 -11.91
CA ARG A 19 -20.54 -4.62 -10.80
C ARG A 19 -19.72 -5.38 -9.76
N SER A 20 -18.67 -4.77 -9.21
CA SER A 20 -18.22 -5.03 -7.85
C SER A 20 -17.16 -4.00 -7.43
N ASN A 21 -17.46 -3.32 -6.32
CA ASN A 21 -16.61 -2.32 -5.71
C ASN A 21 -15.18 -2.84 -5.53
N GLU A 22 -14.20 -2.14 -6.11
CA GLU A 22 -12.75 -2.22 -5.89
C GLU A 22 -12.13 -3.64 -5.83
N LEU A 23 -11.38 -4.02 -6.87
CA LEU A 23 -10.43 -5.15 -6.84
C LEU A 23 -9.17 -4.81 -6.02
N ALA A 24 -9.34 -4.22 -4.83
CA ALA A 24 -8.25 -4.03 -3.88
C ALA A 24 -8.17 -5.28 -2.99
N CYS A 25 -7.24 -6.18 -3.28
CA CYS A 25 -6.88 -7.25 -2.36
C CYS A 25 -6.23 -6.63 -1.12
N LYS A 26 -7.04 -6.33 -0.10
CA LYS A 26 -6.55 -5.87 1.20
C LYS A 26 -5.86 -7.03 1.89
N LEU A 27 -4.72 -6.75 2.50
CA LEU A 27 -4.06 -7.69 3.40
C LEU A 27 -5.03 -8.12 4.50
N THR A 28 -5.02 -9.40 4.83
CA THR A 28 -5.70 -9.89 6.04
C THR A 28 -5.12 -9.20 7.28
N LYS A 29 -5.86 -9.22 8.38
CA LYS A 29 -5.39 -8.62 9.65
C LYS A 29 -4.03 -9.16 10.09
N LEU A 30 -3.79 -10.44 9.87
CA LEU A 30 -2.53 -11.10 10.22
C LEU A 30 -1.39 -10.62 9.31
N GLU A 31 -1.58 -10.62 8.00
CA GLU A 31 -0.58 -10.14 7.04
C GLU A 31 -0.25 -8.65 7.24
N LEU A 32 -1.25 -7.84 7.61
CA LEU A 32 -1.05 -6.44 7.93
C LEU A 32 -0.21 -6.28 9.21
N GLN A 33 -0.47 -7.08 10.24
CA GLN A 33 0.29 -7.07 11.48
C GLN A 33 1.74 -7.48 11.25
N GLU A 34 1.97 -8.59 10.53
CA GLU A 34 3.32 -9.07 10.19
C GLU A 34 4.10 -8.03 9.39
N ARG A 35 3.46 -7.40 8.40
CA ARG A 35 4.07 -6.34 7.59
C ARG A 35 4.42 -5.12 8.44
N LYS A 36 3.52 -4.68 9.34
CA LYS A 36 3.79 -3.59 10.29
C LYS A 36 4.96 -3.90 11.20
N GLU A 37 4.99 -5.09 11.80
CA GLU A 37 6.08 -5.52 12.70
C GLU A 37 7.43 -5.55 11.97
N THR A 38 7.44 -6.05 10.73
CA THR A 38 8.65 -6.16 9.91
C THR A 38 9.19 -4.79 9.52
N VAL A 39 8.33 -3.92 8.99
CA VAL A 39 8.71 -2.56 8.56
C VAL A 39 9.11 -1.72 9.78
N HIS A 40 8.38 -1.83 10.89
CA HIS A 40 8.72 -1.11 12.13
C HIS A 40 10.07 -1.55 12.71
N ARG A 41 10.37 -2.86 12.66
CA ARG A 41 11.68 -3.38 13.10
C ARG A 41 12.81 -2.83 12.25
N SER A 42 12.65 -2.83 10.92
CA SER A 42 13.66 -2.32 9.98
C SER A 42 13.87 -0.81 10.12
N LEU A 43 12.80 -0.02 10.22
CA LEU A 43 12.93 1.43 10.40
C LEU A 43 13.63 1.78 11.72
N LYS A 44 13.31 1.08 12.81
CA LYS A 44 13.94 1.32 14.12
C LYS A 44 15.45 1.13 14.12
N THR A 45 15.97 0.14 13.40
CA THR A 45 17.43 -0.10 13.33
C THR A 45 18.16 0.94 12.49
N ARG A 46 17.44 1.66 11.62
CA ARG A 46 17.98 2.68 10.72
C ARG A 46 17.88 4.11 11.27
N VAL A 47 17.38 4.29 12.50
CA VAL A 47 17.33 5.61 13.16
C VAL A 47 18.74 6.09 13.48
N VAL A 48 19.11 7.26 12.94
CA VAL A 48 20.39 7.93 13.22
C VAL A 48 20.30 8.79 14.47
N GLU A 49 19.14 9.40 14.72
CA GLU A 49 18.91 10.23 15.89
C GLU A 49 17.46 10.13 16.33
N LYS A 50 17.25 10.08 17.65
CA LYS A 50 15.96 10.25 18.29
C LYS A 50 16.06 11.44 19.24
N LYS A 51 15.22 12.45 19.01
CA LYS A 51 15.09 13.62 19.88
C LYS A 51 13.70 13.64 20.50
N GLU A 52 13.63 13.74 21.82
CA GLU A 52 12.37 13.96 22.52
C GLU A 52 11.93 15.42 22.34
N LEU A 53 10.64 15.63 22.11
CA LEU A 53 9.98 16.91 22.01
C LEU A 53 8.91 16.99 23.09
N GLU A 54 8.45 18.19 23.42
CA GLU A 54 7.42 18.42 24.44
C GLU A 54 6.13 17.62 24.19
N ASN A 55 5.79 17.38 22.92
CA ASN A 55 4.59 16.66 22.50
C ASN A 55 4.88 15.45 21.60
N GLY A 56 6.08 14.87 21.67
CA GLY A 56 6.38 13.67 20.89
C GLY A 56 7.86 13.42 20.64
N TYR A 57 8.17 12.91 19.45
CA TYR A 57 9.53 12.51 19.08
C TYR A 57 9.84 12.97 17.65
N ALA A 58 11.06 13.45 17.44
CA ALA A 58 11.65 13.63 16.13
C ALA A 58 12.68 12.52 15.87
N TYR A 59 12.58 11.90 14.70
CA TYR A 59 13.52 10.87 14.26
C TYR A 59 14.27 11.34 13.03
N ARG A 60 15.59 11.14 13.02
CA ARG A 60 16.44 11.36 11.85
C ARG A 60 16.83 10.03 11.25
N PHE A 61 16.75 9.95 9.93
CA PHE A 61 17.02 8.76 9.13
C PHE A 61 18.08 9.09 8.08
N PRO A 62 18.84 8.10 7.58
CA PRO A 62 19.68 8.25 6.40
C PRO A 62 18.88 8.76 5.19
N GLY A 63 19.43 9.71 4.44
CA GLY A 63 18.79 10.27 3.26
C GLY A 63 18.97 9.38 2.02
N THR A 64 18.53 8.13 2.08
CA THR A 64 18.61 7.19 0.95
C THR A 64 17.24 6.91 0.33
N ASP A 65 17.19 6.69 -0.98
CA ASP A 65 15.95 6.39 -1.70
C ASP A 65 15.25 5.13 -1.19
N GLU A 66 16.03 4.13 -0.77
CA GLU A 66 15.52 2.90 -0.17
C GLU A 66 14.73 3.19 1.11
N LEU A 67 15.30 4.03 2.00
CA LEU A 67 14.67 4.35 3.27
C LEU A 67 13.46 5.27 3.09
N LEU A 68 13.52 6.20 2.14
CA LEU A 68 12.35 7.02 1.78
C LEU A 68 11.18 6.15 1.30
N ARG A 69 11.46 5.13 0.48
CA ARG A 69 10.46 4.18 0.00
C ARG A 69 9.87 3.37 1.16
N GLU A 70 10.71 2.86 2.05
CA GLU A 70 10.28 2.10 3.23
C GLU A 70 9.42 2.93 4.19
N LEU A 71 9.82 4.17 4.47
CA LEU A 71 9.04 5.13 5.27
C LEU A 71 7.68 5.41 4.63
N THR A 72 7.65 5.58 3.31
CA THR A 72 6.40 5.82 2.57
C THR A 72 5.45 4.63 2.66
N GLU A 73 5.98 3.41 2.51
CA GLU A 73 5.19 2.17 2.65
C GLU A 73 4.66 1.98 4.07
N PHE A 74 5.47 2.29 5.09
CA PHE A 74 5.02 2.32 6.48
C PHE A 74 3.85 3.29 6.68
N ILE A 75 3.96 4.53 6.20
CA ILE A 75 2.93 5.55 6.33
C ILE A 75 1.62 5.13 5.65
N LYS A 76 1.69 4.55 4.44
CA LYS A 76 0.51 4.01 3.75
C LYS A 76 -0.17 2.91 4.57
N THR A 77 0.62 2.01 5.14
CA THR A 77 0.15 0.90 5.98
C THR A 77 -0.56 1.42 7.23
N GLU A 78 0.02 2.40 7.93
CA GLU A 78 -0.58 2.98 9.14
C GLU A 78 -1.83 3.81 8.86
N ARG A 79 -1.90 4.48 7.70
CA ARG A 79 -3.06 5.27 7.29
C ARG A 79 -4.19 4.44 6.68
N GLY A 80 -4.02 3.12 6.57
CA GLY A 80 -5.00 2.24 5.92
C GLY A 80 -5.19 2.54 4.43
N MET A 81 -4.18 3.13 3.77
CA MET A 81 -4.17 3.48 2.34
C MET A 81 -3.65 2.33 1.46
N LEU A 82 -3.72 1.09 1.95
CA LEU A 82 -3.35 -0.14 1.23
C LEU A 82 -4.58 -0.79 0.60
#